data_AF-A0A7Z9VDM2-F1
#
_entry.id   AF-A0A7Z9VDM2-F1
#
_cell.length_a   1.000
_cell.length_b   1.000
_cell.length_c   1.000
_cell.angle_alpha   90.00
_cell.angle_beta   90.00
_cell.angle_gamma   90.00
#
_symmetry.space_group_name_H-M   'P 1'
#
loop_
_entity.id
_entity.type
_entity.pdbx_description
1 polymer ?
#
loop_
_entity_poly.entity_id
_entity_poly.type
_entity_poly.pdbx_seq_one_letter_code
_entity_poly.pdbx_strand_id
1 'polypeptide(L)'
;GGNADVPAGPTDVNDGEIHHLVLVSDPDGGEVRLYVDGELESTGASPAIQSNDNPMMIGENPDARNRTWHGMIDDVGIWDRPISEEEVALIYNDGEGTALVSQSSGDAIPYVSKLSAGPGGFGFRVADEPTIEVDVDSIVVSVDGADVAVAKSKEDGVTTVKYTAAQPFAPNTEHIMTFSYVDTDGKARKLEKGFKVKDYTMVDAGAMVDSSLKGESGFIANITQISTGQSGKESMHGNRSANAEKQLNGEYIDKDFEEPYLNEADLDAEEGWSYYPVIVEYVNQNQNAYEGGVENGNFTSANGYPDEEIPGIPGWYDSTDGIAGEYLTLLQLDAGAYTLGVNSDDGFRATIG
;
A
#
# COMPACT_ATOMS: atom_id res chain seq x y z
N GLY A 1 -35.88 -13.65 -3.42
CA GLY A 1 -35.13 -14.90 -3.60
C GLY A 1 -35.56 -15.55 -4.89
N GLY A 2 -34.63 -16.06 -5.71
CA GLY A 2 -34.94 -16.81 -6.93
C GLY A 2 -35.44 -18.23 -6.62
N ASN A 3 -36.27 -18.79 -7.49
CA ASN A 3 -36.85 -20.14 -7.32
C ASN A 3 -36.05 -21.26 -8.01
N ALA A 4 -34.94 -20.94 -8.66
CA ALA A 4 -34.18 -21.90 -9.46
C ALA A 4 -32.67 -21.79 -9.19
N ASP A 5 -32.06 -22.94 -8.93
CA ASP A 5 -30.61 -23.10 -8.94
C ASP A 5 -30.13 -23.19 -10.39
N VAL A 6 -29.13 -22.40 -10.77
CA VAL A 6 -28.37 -22.64 -12.00
C VAL A 6 -27.26 -23.63 -11.68
N PRO A 7 -27.07 -24.70 -12.47
CA PRO A 7 -25.95 -25.61 -12.26
C PRO A 7 -24.62 -24.86 -12.28
N ALA A 8 -23.66 -25.30 -11.44
CA ALA A 8 -22.30 -24.77 -11.50
C ALA A 8 -21.69 -24.98 -12.90
N GLY A 9 -20.92 -24.01 -13.35
CA GLY A 9 -20.14 -24.08 -14.60
C GLY A 9 -18.93 -25.01 -14.48
N PRO A 10 -18.31 -25.39 -15.61
CA PRO A 10 -17.05 -26.14 -15.63
C PRO A 10 -15.84 -25.39 -15.04
N THR A 11 -15.84 -24.05 -15.00
CA THR A 11 -14.72 -23.26 -14.49
C THR A 11 -14.58 -23.40 -12.97
N ASP A 12 -13.38 -23.76 -12.52
CA ASP A 12 -13.06 -23.83 -11.09
C ASP A 12 -12.72 -22.44 -10.56
N VAL A 13 -13.68 -21.86 -9.83
CA VAL A 13 -13.56 -20.52 -9.23
C VAL A 13 -13.00 -20.53 -7.80
N ASN A 14 -12.59 -21.70 -7.29
CA ASN A 14 -11.97 -21.84 -5.97
C ASN A 14 -10.45 -21.99 -6.07
N ASP A 15 -9.83 -21.28 -7.01
CA ASP A 15 -8.39 -21.32 -7.26
C ASP A 15 -7.61 -20.24 -6.47
N GLY A 16 -8.31 -19.28 -5.88
CA GLY A 16 -7.74 -18.19 -5.07
C GLY A 16 -7.66 -16.85 -5.80
N GLU A 17 -8.08 -16.79 -7.06
CA GLU A 17 -8.11 -15.57 -7.87
C GLU A 17 -9.46 -14.83 -7.74
N ILE A 18 -9.50 -13.57 -8.20
CA ILE A 18 -10.74 -12.80 -8.30
C ILE A 18 -11.43 -13.17 -9.62
N HIS A 19 -12.69 -13.58 -9.54
CA HIS A 19 -13.52 -13.87 -10.70
C HIS A 19 -14.68 -12.89 -10.83
N HIS A 20 -15.04 -12.59 -12.07
CA HIS A 20 -16.23 -11.81 -12.38
C HIS A 20 -17.43 -12.74 -12.58
N LEU A 21 -18.46 -12.59 -11.74
CA LEU A 21 -19.65 -13.44 -11.76
C LEU A 21 -20.91 -12.63 -12.11
N VAL A 22 -21.65 -13.11 -13.10
CA VAL A 22 -22.95 -12.52 -13.48
C VAL A 22 -24.03 -13.59 -13.52
N LEU A 23 -25.14 -13.32 -12.84
CA LEU A 23 -26.36 -14.10 -12.95
C LEU A 23 -27.46 -13.28 -13.62
N VAL A 24 -27.91 -13.70 -14.80
CA VAL A 24 -28.97 -13.04 -15.56
C VAL A 24 -30.23 -13.88 -15.49
N SER A 25 -31.32 -13.33 -14.93
CA SER A 25 -32.65 -13.95 -14.97
C SER A 25 -33.49 -13.27 -16.05
N ASP A 26 -33.90 -14.00 -17.09
CA ASP A 26 -34.65 -13.45 -18.23
C ASP A 26 -36.03 -14.12 -18.38
N PRO A 27 -37.09 -13.53 -17.78
CA PRO A 27 -38.45 -14.05 -17.85
C PRO A 27 -39.03 -14.15 -19.26
N ASP A 28 -38.64 -13.25 -20.17
CA ASP A 28 -39.16 -13.21 -21.53
C ASP A 28 -38.47 -14.27 -22.40
N GLY A 29 -37.16 -14.50 -22.18
CA GLY A 29 -36.39 -15.59 -22.79
C GLY A 29 -36.66 -16.96 -22.17
N GLY A 30 -37.18 -17.01 -20.95
CA GLY A 30 -37.52 -18.24 -20.25
C GLY A 30 -36.32 -18.95 -19.59
N GLU A 31 -35.19 -18.28 -19.44
CA GLU A 31 -33.93 -18.87 -18.98
C GLU A 31 -33.18 -18.01 -17.94
N VAL A 32 -32.35 -18.68 -17.14
CA VAL A 32 -31.35 -18.05 -16.27
C VAL A 32 -29.97 -18.40 -16.82
N ARG A 33 -29.06 -17.44 -16.85
CA ARG A 33 -27.70 -17.59 -17.37
C ARG A 33 -26.68 -17.23 -16.30
N LEU A 34 -25.66 -18.06 -16.14
CA LEU A 34 -24.50 -17.81 -15.29
C LEU A 34 -23.29 -17.56 -16.21
N TYR A 35 -22.63 -16.42 -15.99
CA TYR A 35 -21.37 -16.08 -16.62
C TYR A 35 -20.25 -16.07 -15.59
N VAL A 36 -19.08 -16.57 -15.98
CA VAL A 36 -17.82 -16.47 -15.21
C VAL A 36 -16.80 -15.85 -16.15
N ASP A 37 -16.12 -14.80 -15.69
CA ASP A 37 -15.04 -14.13 -16.41
C ASP A 37 -15.43 -13.71 -17.84
N GLY A 38 -16.65 -13.17 -17.96
CA GLY A 38 -17.21 -12.66 -19.22
C GLY A 38 -17.86 -13.71 -20.11
N GLU A 39 -17.65 -15.00 -19.87
CA GLU A 39 -18.10 -16.10 -20.72
C GLU A 39 -19.33 -16.82 -20.16
N LEU A 40 -20.23 -17.28 -21.04
CA LEU A 40 -21.42 -18.04 -20.62
C LEU A 40 -21.03 -19.46 -20.18
N GLU A 41 -21.26 -19.77 -18.92
CA GLU A 41 -20.84 -21.05 -18.32
C GLU A 41 -21.98 -22.07 -18.20
N SER A 42 -23.19 -21.59 -17.91
CA SER A 42 -24.31 -22.47 -17.60
C SER A 42 -25.65 -21.77 -17.80
N THR A 43 -26.67 -22.56 -18.14
CA THR A 43 -28.05 -22.10 -18.26
C THR A 43 -29.00 -22.95 -17.41
N GLY A 44 -30.06 -22.31 -16.94
CA GLY A 44 -31.14 -22.92 -16.16
C GLY A 44 -32.51 -22.46 -16.66
N ALA A 45 -33.55 -23.13 -16.18
CA ALA A 45 -34.94 -22.76 -16.45
C ALA A 45 -35.55 -21.99 -15.27
N SER A 46 -36.79 -21.52 -15.42
CA SER A 46 -37.58 -20.85 -14.36
C SER A 46 -36.99 -19.51 -13.87
N PRO A 47 -36.80 -18.52 -14.76
CA PRO A 47 -36.22 -17.21 -14.46
C PRO A 47 -37.05 -16.28 -13.57
N ALA A 48 -38.25 -16.69 -13.17
CA ALA A 48 -39.15 -15.85 -12.41
C ALA A 48 -38.61 -15.58 -10.99
N ILE A 49 -38.25 -14.32 -10.73
CA ILE A 49 -37.91 -13.84 -9.39
C ILE A 49 -39.20 -13.46 -8.65
N GLN A 50 -39.37 -13.99 -7.44
CA GLN A 50 -40.52 -13.65 -6.59
C GLN A 50 -40.12 -12.64 -5.50
N SER A 51 -41.02 -11.70 -5.26
CA SER A 51 -40.92 -10.77 -4.12
C SER A 51 -41.10 -11.52 -2.81
N ASN A 52 -40.32 -11.16 -1.80
CA ASN A 52 -40.47 -11.60 -0.42
C ASN A 52 -40.10 -10.46 0.54
N ASP A 53 -40.32 -10.66 1.85
CA ASP A 53 -40.06 -9.65 2.88
C ASP A 53 -38.65 -9.79 3.50
N ASN A 54 -37.78 -10.63 2.92
CA ASN A 54 -36.43 -10.83 3.43
C ASN A 54 -35.55 -9.62 3.09
N PRO A 55 -34.60 -9.25 3.95
CA PRO A 55 -33.62 -8.22 3.61
C PRO A 55 -32.72 -8.70 2.46
N MET A 56 -32.28 -7.76 1.61
CA MET A 56 -31.17 -8.01 0.70
C MET A 56 -29.89 -8.20 1.53
N MET A 57 -29.17 -9.29 1.28
CA MET A 57 -27.92 -9.61 1.96
C MET A 57 -26.86 -9.93 0.91
N ILE A 58 -25.64 -9.42 1.11
CA ILE A 58 -24.45 -9.78 0.34
C ILE A 58 -23.57 -10.62 1.27
N GLY A 59 -23.14 -11.79 0.80
CA GLY A 59 -22.32 -12.72 1.56
C GLY A 59 -23.08 -13.60 2.58
N GLU A 60 -24.41 -13.55 2.64
CA GLU A 60 -25.23 -14.43 3.47
C GLU A 60 -26.56 -14.76 2.78
N ASN A 61 -27.13 -15.93 3.10
CA ASN A 61 -28.45 -16.34 2.62
C ASN A 61 -29.56 -15.99 3.65
N PRO A 62 -30.50 -15.09 3.33
CA PRO A 62 -31.57 -14.71 4.25
C PRO A 62 -32.61 -15.83 4.50
N ASP A 63 -32.74 -16.78 3.57
CA ASP A 63 -33.66 -17.94 3.66
C ASP A 63 -33.03 -19.13 4.42
N ALA A 64 -31.71 -19.13 4.62
CA ALA A 64 -30.97 -20.21 5.26
C ALA A 64 -29.75 -19.69 6.05
N ARG A 65 -29.98 -19.33 7.31
CA ARG A 65 -28.93 -18.86 8.24
C ARG A 65 -27.74 -19.83 8.30
N ASN A 66 -26.54 -19.27 8.50
CA ASN A 66 -25.23 -19.97 8.51
C ASN A 66 -24.75 -20.47 7.14
N ARG A 67 -25.37 -20.05 6.03
CA ARG A 67 -24.78 -20.16 4.69
C ARG A 67 -24.12 -18.84 4.34
N THR A 68 -22.90 -18.64 4.84
CA THR A 68 -22.11 -17.42 4.66
C THR A 68 -21.02 -17.62 3.63
N TRP A 69 -20.73 -16.57 2.88
CA TRP A 69 -19.59 -16.47 1.99
C TRP A 69 -18.34 -16.13 2.80
N HIS A 70 -17.24 -16.82 2.49
CA HIS A 70 -15.94 -16.60 3.11
C HIS A 70 -14.92 -16.26 2.01
N GLY A 71 -14.94 -15.01 1.56
CA GLY A 71 -14.09 -14.50 0.50
C GLY A 71 -14.28 -12.99 0.32
N MET A 72 -13.52 -12.39 -0.62
CA MET A 72 -13.68 -10.99 -1.00
C MET A 72 -14.88 -10.83 -1.94
N ILE A 73 -15.54 -9.67 -1.87
CA ILE A 73 -16.61 -9.24 -2.78
C ILE A 73 -16.35 -7.76 -3.06
N ASP A 74 -16.33 -7.38 -4.33
CA ASP A 74 -16.19 -6.00 -4.78
C ASP A 74 -17.11 -5.72 -5.98
N ASP A 75 -17.35 -4.44 -6.29
CA ASP A 75 -18.10 -3.95 -7.45
C ASP A 75 -19.43 -4.67 -7.74
N VAL A 76 -20.36 -4.62 -6.77
CA VAL A 76 -21.68 -5.27 -6.89
C VAL A 76 -22.67 -4.41 -7.68
N GLY A 77 -23.18 -4.95 -8.79
CA GLY A 77 -24.24 -4.35 -9.61
C GLY A 77 -25.55 -5.13 -9.57
N ILE A 78 -26.68 -4.42 -9.62
CA ILE A 78 -28.03 -5.01 -9.79
C ILE A 78 -28.79 -4.20 -10.83
N TRP A 79 -29.31 -4.88 -11.84
CA TRP A 79 -30.12 -4.29 -12.91
C TRP A 79 -31.58 -4.70 -12.78
N ASP A 80 -32.48 -3.80 -13.15
CA ASP A 80 -33.94 -4.05 -13.21
C ASP A 80 -34.39 -4.71 -14.53
N ARG A 81 -33.41 -5.09 -15.37
CA ARG A 81 -33.60 -5.81 -16.62
C ARG A 81 -32.51 -6.87 -16.81
N PRO A 82 -32.76 -7.89 -17.66
CA PRO A 82 -31.69 -8.73 -18.17
C PRO A 82 -30.63 -7.88 -18.89
N ILE A 83 -29.36 -8.15 -18.62
CA ILE A 83 -28.23 -7.59 -19.38
C ILE A 83 -27.79 -8.57 -20.47
N SER A 84 -27.30 -8.05 -21.59
CA SER A 84 -26.86 -8.86 -22.73
C SER A 84 -25.47 -9.46 -22.51
N GLU A 85 -25.10 -10.45 -23.32
CA GLU A 85 -23.76 -11.04 -23.31
C GLU A 85 -22.68 -9.99 -23.62
N GLU A 86 -22.95 -9.07 -24.55
CA GLU A 86 -22.04 -7.96 -24.85
C GLU A 86 -21.88 -6.99 -23.67
N GLU A 87 -22.95 -6.75 -22.90
CA GLU A 87 -22.87 -5.94 -21.69
C GLU A 87 -22.06 -6.65 -20.60
N VAL A 88 -22.19 -7.98 -20.46
CA VAL A 88 -21.39 -8.79 -19.54
C VAL A 88 -19.90 -8.74 -19.91
N ALA A 89 -19.58 -8.94 -21.20
CA ALA A 89 -18.21 -8.85 -21.69
C ALA A 89 -17.62 -7.44 -21.50
N LEU A 90 -18.41 -6.38 -21.72
CA LEU A 90 -17.99 -5.01 -21.47
C LEU A 90 -17.70 -4.75 -19.99
N ILE A 91 -18.53 -5.29 -19.08
CA ILE A 91 -18.30 -5.16 -17.64
C ILE A 91 -17.04 -5.92 -17.23
N TYR A 92 -16.84 -7.13 -17.74
CA TYR A 92 -15.65 -7.94 -17.46
C TYR A 92 -14.36 -7.29 -17.97
N ASN A 93 -14.37 -6.77 -19.20
CA ASN A 93 -13.27 -6.04 -19.83
C ASN A 93 -11.91 -6.79 -19.74
N ASP A 94 -11.88 -8.05 -20.17
CA ASP A 94 -10.69 -8.92 -20.13
C ASP A 94 -10.03 -9.02 -18.74
N GLY A 95 -10.80 -8.87 -17.67
CA GLY A 95 -10.34 -8.94 -16.28
C GLY A 95 -9.93 -7.60 -15.66
N GLU A 96 -9.87 -6.53 -16.46
CA GLU A 96 -9.57 -5.17 -15.95
C GLU A 96 -10.78 -4.55 -15.24
N GLY A 97 -12.00 -5.01 -15.55
CA GLY A 97 -13.24 -4.47 -15.02
C GLY A 97 -13.63 -3.11 -15.63
N THR A 98 -14.92 -2.92 -15.91
CA THR A 98 -15.50 -1.61 -16.22
C THR A 98 -16.34 -1.13 -15.05
N ALA A 99 -16.12 0.12 -14.62
CA ALA A 99 -16.90 0.72 -13.54
C ALA A 99 -18.42 0.67 -13.84
N LEU A 100 -19.17 -0.01 -12.95
CA LEU A 100 -20.61 -0.25 -13.09
C LEU A 100 -21.46 1.04 -13.07
N VAL A 101 -20.91 2.10 -12.49
CA VAL A 101 -21.45 3.45 -12.58
C VAL A 101 -20.41 4.32 -13.27
N SER A 102 -20.55 4.48 -14.59
CA SER A 102 -19.94 5.61 -15.29
C SER A 102 -20.94 6.77 -15.29
N GLN A 103 -20.50 7.94 -14.81
CA GLN A 103 -21.29 9.14 -15.02
C GLN A 103 -21.47 9.33 -16.52
N SER A 104 -22.72 9.44 -16.98
CA SER A 104 -22.98 9.64 -18.42
C SER A 104 -22.21 10.86 -18.91
N SER A 105 -21.70 10.83 -20.13
CA SER A 105 -20.91 11.91 -20.73
C SER A 105 -21.66 13.26 -20.88
N GLY A 106 -22.95 13.32 -20.50
CA GLY A 106 -23.72 14.56 -20.36
C GLY A 106 -23.89 15.08 -18.92
N ASP A 107 -23.43 14.32 -17.92
CA ASP A 107 -23.49 14.62 -16.48
C ASP A 107 -22.12 14.48 -15.80
N ALA A 108 -21.04 14.34 -16.58
CA ALA A 108 -19.69 14.23 -16.06
C ALA A 108 -19.32 15.50 -15.28
N ILE A 109 -19.14 15.36 -13.97
CA ILE A 109 -18.75 16.45 -13.08
C ILE A 109 -17.32 16.27 -12.60
N PRO A 110 -16.63 17.37 -12.23
CA PRO A 110 -15.30 17.25 -11.69
C PRO A 110 -15.23 16.31 -10.49
N TYR A 111 -14.30 15.36 -10.53
CA TYR A 111 -14.16 14.29 -9.55
C TYR A 111 -12.81 14.33 -8.84
N VAL A 112 -12.76 13.85 -7.59
CA VAL A 112 -11.50 13.76 -6.85
C VAL A 112 -10.68 12.57 -7.38
N SER A 113 -9.62 12.87 -8.12
CA SER A 113 -8.75 11.88 -8.77
C SER A 113 -7.63 11.35 -7.86
N LYS A 114 -7.30 12.08 -6.79
CA LYS A 114 -6.33 11.65 -5.78
C LYS A 114 -6.62 12.33 -4.45
N LEU A 115 -6.53 11.59 -3.35
CA LEU A 115 -6.55 12.12 -1.99
C LEU A 115 -5.36 11.55 -1.22
N SER A 116 -4.57 12.41 -0.59
CA SER A 116 -3.58 12.03 0.42
C SER A 116 -3.91 12.76 1.71
N ALA A 117 -3.95 12.02 2.82
CA ALA A 117 -4.22 12.58 4.14
C ALA A 117 -3.20 12.03 5.14
N GLY A 118 -2.87 12.84 6.14
CA GLY A 118 -1.93 12.49 7.19
C GLY A 118 -2.04 13.45 8.37
N PRO A 119 -1.17 13.31 9.38
CA PRO A 119 -1.24 14.14 10.58
C PRO A 119 -1.06 15.63 10.29
N GLY A 120 -0.28 16.00 9.27
CA GLY A 120 -0.06 17.40 8.89
C GLY A 120 -1.17 18.05 8.05
N GLY A 121 -2.24 17.34 7.71
CA GLY A 121 -3.29 17.83 6.81
C GLY A 121 -3.58 16.87 5.66
N PHE A 122 -4.10 17.39 4.56
CA PHE A 122 -4.43 16.60 3.37
C PHE A 122 -4.27 17.39 2.08
N GLY A 123 -4.11 16.68 0.98
CA GLY A 123 -4.15 17.24 -0.36
C GLY A 123 -5.01 16.38 -1.26
N PHE A 124 -5.76 17.01 -2.17
CA PHE A 124 -6.49 16.29 -3.19
C PHE A 124 -6.45 17.01 -4.53
N ARG A 125 -6.65 16.23 -5.59
CA ARG A 125 -6.78 16.70 -6.96
C ARG A 125 -8.20 16.49 -7.44
N VAL A 126 -8.75 17.49 -8.10
CA VAL A 126 -10.05 17.43 -8.76
C VAL A 126 -9.79 17.58 -10.26
N ALA A 127 -10.11 16.54 -11.03
CA ALA A 127 -10.02 16.60 -12.48
C ALA A 127 -11.32 17.18 -13.02
N ASP A 128 -11.21 18.19 -13.88
CA ASP A 128 -12.34 18.75 -14.62
C ASP A 128 -12.78 17.78 -15.72
N GLU A 129 -14.01 17.96 -16.16
CA GLU A 129 -14.59 17.26 -17.30
C GLU A 129 -14.66 18.20 -18.52
N PRO A 130 -14.69 17.68 -19.76
CA PRO A 130 -14.55 18.50 -20.98
C PRO A 130 -15.51 19.68 -21.12
N THR A 131 -16.66 19.63 -20.44
CA THR A 131 -17.69 20.68 -20.48
C THR A 131 -18.02 21.30 -19.13
N ILE A 132 -17.50 20.75 -18.02
CA ILE A 132 -17.83 21.19 -16.66
C ILE A 132 -16.54 21.26 -15.85
N GLU A 133 -16.21 22.47 -15.39
CA GLU A 133 -15.01 22.72 -14.60
C GLU A 133 -15.35 23.18 -13.18
N VAL A 134 -14.39 23.03 -12.27
CA VAL A 134 -14.45 23.64 -10.92
C VAL A 134 -14.20 25.15 -11.00
N ASP A 135 -15.11 25.95 -10.45
CA ASP A 135 -14.80 27.34 -10.07
C ASP A 135 -13.92 27.33 -8.81
N VAL A 136 -12.62 27.56 -9.00
CA VAL A 136 -11.61 27.50 -7.93
C VAL A 136 -11.87 28.51 -6.81
N ASP A 137 -12.45 29.68 -7.13
CA ASP A 137 -12.73 30.72 -6.16
C ASP A 137 -13.90 30.36 -5.25
N SER A 138 -14.84 29.54 -5.76
CA SER A 138 -15.98 29.03 -5.00
C SER A 138 -15.64 27.93 -3.99
N ILE A 139 -14.43 27.36 -4.05
CA ILE A 139 -14.04 26.21 -3.21
C ILE A 139 -14.08 26.57 -1.73
N VAL A 140 -14.84 25.79 -0.97
CA VAL A 140 -14.88 25.77 0.51
C VAL A 140 -14.54 24.35 0.98
N VAL A 141 -13.63 24.25 1.95
CA VAL A 141 -13.24 22.98 2.57
C VAL A 141 -13.49 23.08 4.07
N SER A 142 -14.06 22.04 4.66
CA SER A 142 -14.20 21.93 6.11
C SER A 142 -13.69 20.60 6.63
N VAL A 143 -13.18 20.59 7.87
CA VAL A 143 -12.82 19.38 8.62
C VAL A 143 -13.71 19.30 9.85
N ASP A 144 -14.39 18.17 10.02
CA ASP A 144 -15.36 17.94 11.10
C ASP A 144 -16.41 19.07 11.22
N GLY A 145 -16.80 19.63 10.07
CA GLY A 145 -17.77 20.72 9.96
C GLY A 145 -17.22 22.13 10.22
N ALA A 146 -15.93 22.29 10.50
CA ALA A 146 -15.27 23.59 10.64
C ALA A 146 -14.50 23.97 9.37
N ASP A 147 -14.80 25.15 8.80
CA ASP A 147 -14.12 25.63 7.60
C ASP A 147 -12.62 25.83 7.83
N VAL A 148 -11.82 25.39 6.85
CA VAL A 148 -10.36 25.46 6.89
C VAL A 148 -9.82 26.22 5.69
N ALA A 149 -8.74 26.97 5.91
CA ALA A 149 -8.03 27.65 4.84
C ALA A 149 -7.22 26.63 4.01
N VAL A 150 -7.35 26.68 2.70
CA VAL A 150 -6.66 25.77 1.77
C VAL A 150 -5.89 26.55 0.70
N ALA A 151 -4.71 26.04 0.35
CA ALA A 151 -4.01 26.47 -0.85
C ALA A 151 -4.64 25.80 -2.08
N LYS A 152 -4.79 26.57 -3.16
CA LYS A 152 -5.45 26.14 -4.40
C LYS A 152 -4.56 26.45 -5.59
N SER A 153 -4.49 25.56 -6.57
CA SER A 153 -3.87 25.80 -7.88
C SER A 153 -4.61 25.01 -8.95
N LYS A 154 -4.54 25.45 -10.21
CA LYS A 154 -5.14 24.74 -11.35
C LYS A 154 -4.15 24.70 -12.51
N GLU A 155 -3.92 23.51 -13.05
CA GLU A 155 -3.01 23.26 -14.18
C GLU A 155 -3.60 22.12 -15.02
N ASP A 156 -3.63 22.27 -16.35
CA ASP A 156 -4.12 21.27 -17.30
C ASP A 156 -5.48 20.63 -16.93
N GLY A 157 -6.44 21.45 -16.50
CA GLY A 157 -7.79 20.98 -16.12
C GLY A 157 -7.83 20.22 -14.79
N VAL A 158 -6.77 20.28 -13.98
CA VAL A 158 -6.70 19.66 -12.65
C VAL A 158 -6.54 20.73 -11.58
N THR A 159 -7.55 20.84 -10.71
CA THR A 159 -7.49 21.69 -9.52
C THR A 159 -6.85 20.91 -8.38
N THR A 160 -5.72 21.40 -7.86
CA THR A 160 -5.08 20.88 -6.64
C THR A 160 -5.48 21.72 -5.45
N VAL A 161 -5.95 21.07 -4.38
CA VAL A 161 -6.30 21.69 -3.11
C VAL A 161 -5.45 21.07 -2.01
N LYS A 162 -4.80 21.91 -1.19
CA LYS A 162 -3.96 21.47 -0.08
C LYS A 162 -4.36 22.18 1.21
N TYR A 163 -4.71 21.40 2.22
CA TYR A 163 -4.87 21.83 3.60
C TYR A 163 -3.61 21.50 4.40
N THR A 164 -3.07 22.48 5.12
CA THR A 164 -1.98 22.28 6.08
C THR A 164 -2.51 22.60 7.46
N ALA A 165 -2.54 21.61 8.35
CA ALA A 165 -3.06 21.78 9.69
C ALA A 165 -2.10 22.65 10.52
N ALA A 166 -2.65 23.56 11.33
CA ALA A 166 -1.85 24.43 12.19
C ALA A 166 -1.11 23.65 13.30
N GLN A 167 -1.67 22.50 13.69
CA GLN A 167 -1.06 21.50 14.56
C GLN A 167 -1.38 20.12 13.98
N PRO A 168 -0.49 19.13 14.14
CA PRO A 168 -0.78 17.76 13.71
C PRO A 168 -2.06 17.22 14.33
N PHE A 169 -2.89 16.56 13.53
CA PHE A 169 -4.00 15.77 14.07
C PHE A 169 -3.48 14.67 14.98
N ALA A 170 -4.17 14.38 16.08
CA ALA A 170 -3.76 13.35 17.01
C ALA A 170 -3.70 11.95 16.35
N PRO A 171 -2.81 11.05 16.79
CA PRO A 171 -2.74 9.71 16.23
C PRO A 171 -4.00 8.90 16.56
N ASN A 172 -4.35 7.97 15.67
CA ASN A 172 -5.49 7.07 15.79
C ASN A 172 -6.86 7.76 15.88
N THR A 173 -7.00 8.98 15.35
CA THR A 173 -8.28 9.67 15.20
C THR A 173 -8.87 9.52 13.79
N GLU A 174 -10.18 9.71 13.69
CA GLU A 174 -10.92 9.73 12.43
C GLU A 174 -11.56 11.10 12.26
N HIS A 175 -11.55 11.60 11.03
CA HIS A 175 -12.02 12.93 10.66
C HIS A 175 -12.83 12.87 9.38
N ILE A 176 -13.74 13.83 9.21
CA ILE A 176 -14.53 13.98 7.98
C ILE A 176 -14.07 15.25 7.27
N MET A 177 -13.53 15.10 6.07
CA MET A 177 -13.30 16.19 5.14
C MET A 177 -14.56 16.42 4.31
N THR A 178 -15.00 17.67 4.21
CA THR A 178 -16.02 18.10 3.26
C THR A 178 -15.40 19.08 2.26
N PHE A 179 -15.62 18.85 0.98
CA PHE A 179 -15.22 19.72 -0.12
C PHE A 179 -16.47 20.20 -0.86
N SER A 180 -16.68 21.50 -0.93
CA SER A 180 -17.80 22.11 -1.67
C SER A 180 -17.27 23.09 -2.71
N TYR A 181 -17.91 23.13 -3.87
CA TYR A 181 -17.58 24.07 -4.96
C TYR A 181 -18.83 24.35 -5.81
N VAL A 182 -18.77 25.36 -6.65
CA VAL A 182 -19.73 25.64 -7.71
C VAL A 182 -19.08 25.26 -9.04
N ASP A 183 -19.80 24.51 -9.87
CA ASP A 183 -19.31 24.18 -11.21
C ASP A 183 -19.59 25.31 -12.22
N THR A 184 -19.02 25.23 -13.41
CA THR A 184 -19.23 26.24 -14.47
C THR A 184 -20.68 26.36 -14.95
N ASP A 185 -21.54 25.39 -14.63
CA ASP A 185 -22.99 25.43 -14.87
C ASP A 185 -23.76 26.14 -13.73
N GLY A 186 -23.04 26.62 -12.70
CA GLY A 186 -23.61 27.31 -11.55
C GLY A 186 -24.26 26.39 -10.52
N LYS A 187 -24.05 25.06 -10.61
CA LYS A 187 -24.57 24.10 -9.62
C LYS A 187 -23.59 23.94 -8.47
N ALA A 188 -24.12 24.00 -7.25
CA ALA A 188 -23.34 23.70 -6.05
C ALA A 188 -23.11 22.18 -5.95
N ARG A 189 -21.85 21.78 -5.75
CA ARG A 189 -21.38 20.41 -5.59
C ARG A 189 -20.75 20.24 -4.22
N LYS A 190 -20.88 19.03 -3.67
CA LYS A 190 -20.37 18.67 -2.35
C LYS A 190 -19.87 17.23 -2.36
N LEU A 191 -18.69 17.01 -1.81
CA LEU A 191 -18.09 15.71 -1.54
C LEU A 191 -17.75 15.61 -0.06
N GLU A 192 -18.05 14.46 0.55
CA GLU A 192 -17.63 14.13 1.91
C GLU A 192 -16.77 12.86 1.87
N LYS A 193 -15.65 12.88 2.58
CA LYS A 193 -14.75 11.73 2.69
C LYS A 193 -14.17 11.65 4.10
N GLY A 194 -14.33 10.49 4.72
CA GLY A 194 -13.65 10.17 5.97
C GLY A 194 -12.16 9.86 5.73
N PHE A 195 -11.30 10.29 6.64
CA PHE A 195 -9.90 9.88 6.69
C PHE A 195 -9.48 9.54 8.11
N LYS A 196 -8.55 8.59 8.23
CA LYS A 196 -7.99 8.14 9.51
C LYS A 196 -6.54 8.59 9.61
N VAL A 197 -6.20 9.20 10.74
CA VAL A 197 -4.81 9.54 11.09
C VAL A 197 -4.20 8.30 11.71
N LYS A 198 -3.27 7.67 11.01
CA LYS A 198 -2.53 6.51 11.51
C LYS A 198 -1.66 6.91 12.69
N ASP A 199 -1.18 5.92 13.42
CA ASP A 199 -0.17 6.16 14.44
C ASP A 199 1.10 6.77 13.83
N TYR A 200 1.72 7.71 14.54
CA TYR A 200 2.92 8.40 14.10
C TYR A 200 3.76 8.84 15.29
N THR A 201 5.07 9.00 15.06
CA THR A 201 6.01 9.48 16.07
C THR A 201 6.33 10.95 15.81
N MET A 202 6.25 11.78 16.85
CA MET A 202 6.75 13.15 16.79
C MET A 202 8.27 13.15 16.94
N VAL A 203 8.96 13.86 16.05
CA VAL A 203 10.40 14.08 16.19
C VAL A 203 10.62 15.15 17.25
N ASP A 204 11.36 14.81 18.30
CA ASP A 204 11.72 15.77 19.34
C ASP A 204 12.66 16.82 18.77
N ALA A 205 12.38 18.10 19.03
CA ALA A 205 13.28 19.20 18.67
C ALA A 205 14.65 19.07 19.37
N GLY A 206 14.74 18.35 20.48
CA GLY A 206 15.99 18.01 21.16
C GLY A 206 16.92 17.09 20.37
N ALA A 207 16.40 16.33 19.40
CA ALA A 207 17.20 15.49 18.49
C ALA A 207 17.90 16.31 17.40
N MET A 208 17.61 17.61 17.29
CA MET A 208 18.22 18.48 16.29
C MET A 208 19.71 18.69 16.60
N VAL A 209 20.55 18.31 15.65
CA VAL A 209 21.99 18.53 15.72
C VAL A 209 22.39 19.88 15.13
N ASP A 210 23.61 20.34 15.46
CA ASP A 210 24.15 21.57 14.89
C ASP A 210 24.26 21.45 13.36
N SER A 211 23.87 22.51 12.65
CA SER A 211 24.00 22.63 11.20
C SER A 211 25.44 22.42 10.69
N SER A 212 26.45 22.58 11.53
CA SER A 212 27.85 22.28 11.21
C SER A 212 28.11 20.81 10.90
N LEU A 213 27.22 19.90 11.35
CA LEU A 213 27.31 18.47 11.02
C LEU A 213 26.73 18.14 9.65
N LYS A 214 26.15 19.12 8.95
CA LYS A 214 25.69 18.92 7.57
C LYS A 214 26.89 18.62 6.67
N GLY A 215 26.96 17.37 6.21
CA GLY A 215 27.97 16.88 5.28
C GLY A 215 27.39 16.50 3.93
N GLU A 216 28.10 15.63 3.23
CA GLU A 216 27.60 14.93 2.04
C GLU A 216 26.46 13.99 2.44
N SER A 217 25.55 13.73 1.50
CA SER A 217 24.46 12.79 1.70
C SER A 217 24.98 11.36 1.78
N GLY A 218 24.34 10.53 2.61
CA GLY A 218 24.62 9.11 2.68
C GLY A 218 24.24 8.51 4.02
N PHE A 219 24.56 7.23 4.16
CA PHE A 219 24.39 6.44 5.37
C PHE A 219 25.73 5.87 5.78
N ILE A 220 26.04 5.92 7.06
CA ILE A 220 27.09 5.10 7.64
C ILE A 220 26.51 3.69 7.79
N ALA A 221 27.06 2.74 7.07
CA ALA A 221 26.73 1.32 7.15
C ALA A 221 27.72 0.63 8.09
N ASN A 222 27.21 0.16 9.22
CA ASN A 222 27.89 -0.67 10.20
C ASN A 222 27.41 -2.12 9.99
N ILE A 223 28.16 -2.89 9.22
CA ILE A 223 27.80 -4.26 8.88
C ILE A 223 28.55 -5.24 9.79
N THR A 224 27.83 -6.29 10.19
CA THR A 224 28.40 -7.38 10.96
C THR A 224 28.06 -8.74 10.38
N GLN A 225 28.97 -9.69 10.53
CA GLN A 225 28.72 -11.10 10.24
C GLN A 225 29.26 -12.00 11.34
N ILE A 226 28.39 -12.90 11.82
CA ILE A 226 28.79 -14.08 12.59
C ILE A 226 28.30 -15.29 11.80
N SER A 227 29.20 -15.89 11.02
CA SER A 227 28.82 -16.93 10.07
C SER A 227 28.58 -18.28 10.73
N THR A 228 28.13 -19.25 9.92
CA THR A 228 28.10 -20.67 10.33
C THR A 228 29.50 -21.22 10.57
N GLY A 229 30.53 -20.69 9.89
CA GLY A 229 31.93 -21.09 10.09
C GLY A 229 32.41 -20.81 11.51
N GLN A 230 31.98 -19.68 12.08
CA GLN A 230 32.38 -19.26 13.42
C GLN A 230 31.44 -19.81 14.51
N SER A 231 30.12 -19.73 14.30
CA SER A 231 29.14 -20.05 15.35
C SER A 231 28.54 -21.45 15.27
N GLY A 232 28.73 -22.16 14.15
CA GLY A 232 28.03 -23.40 13.85
C GLY A 232 26.51 -23.23 13.62
N LYS A 233 26.03 -22.00 13.44
CA LYS A 233 24.62 -21.67 13.18
C LYS A 233 24.49 -20.77 11.95
N GLU A 234 23.40 -20.95 11.22
CA GLU A 234 23.02 -20.11 10.08
C GLU A 234 22.93 -18.62 10.46
N SER A 235 22.30 -18.32 11.60
CA SER A 235 22.33 -16.98 12.18
C SER A 235 22.21 -17.00 13.70
N MET A 236 22.83 -16.00 14.34
CA MET A 236 22.63 -15.73 15.75
C MET A 236 21.34 -14.96 16.02
N HIS A 237 20.88 -14.17 15.03
CA HIS A 237 19.71 -13.31 15.16
C HIS A 237 18.37 -14.03 14.89
N GLY A 238 18.34 -15.02 13.99
CA GLY A 238 17.12 -15.76 13.67
C GLY A 238 15.98 -14.87 13.18
N ASN A 239 16.32 -13.87 12.36
CA ASN A 239 15.41 -12.86 11.83
C ASN A 239 14.63 -12.03 12.88
N ARG A 240 15.26 -11.74 14.03
CA ARG A 240 14.68 -10.91 15.11
C ARG A 240 15.55 -9.70 15.41
N SER A 241 14.98 -8.50 15.30
CA SER A 241 15.68 -7.22 15.53
C SER A 241 16.39 -7.14 16.88
N ALA A 242 15.74 -7.57 17.97
CA ALA A 242 16.37 -7.59 19.30
C ALA A 242 17.63 -8.49 19.39
N ASN A 243 17.70 -9.53 18.57
CA ASN A 243 18.87 -10.40 18.51
C ASN A 243 19.92 -9.89 17.52
N ALA A 244 19.52 -9.19 16.47
CA ALA A 244 20.42 -8.48 15.57
C ALA A 244 21.13 -7.32 16.30
N GLU A 245 20.42 -6.59 17.16
CA GLU A 245 21.01 -5.57 18.04
C GLU A 245 22.08 -6.16 18.97
N LYS A 246 21.84 -7.35 19.53
CA LYS A 246 22.87 -8.06 20.32
C LYS A 246 24.09 -8.43 19.50
N GLN A 247 23.87 -8.83 18.24
CA GLN A 247 24.97 -9.10 17.32
C GLN A 247 25.76 -7.82 17.10
N LEU A 248 25.11 -6.73 16.64
CA LEU A 248 25.73 -5.43 16.44
C LEU A 248 26.53 -4.96 17.69
N ASN A 249 26.00 -5.16 18.89
CA ASN A 249 26.69 -4.77 20.12
C ASN A 249 27.85 -5.69 20.54
N GLY A 250 28.14 -6.76 19.80
CA GLY A 250 29.17 -7.75 20.16
C GLY A 250 28.83 -8.56 21.40
N GLU A 251 27.54 -8.77 21.69
CA GLU A 251 27.08 -9.40 22.93
C GLU A 251 27.00 -10.94 22.86
N TYR A 252 27.17 -11.53 21.68
CA TYR A 252 27.22 -12.99 21.56
C TYR A 252 28.61 -13.50 21.90
N ILE A 253 28.66 -14.38 22.90
CA ILE A 253 29.89 -14.97 23.43
C ILE A 253 30.12 -16.34 22.81
N ASP A 254 31.31 -16.56 22.27
CA ASP A 254 31.84 -17.87 21.94
C ASP A 254 32.09 -18.66 23.23
N LYS A 255 31.46 -19.83 23.33
CA LYS A 255 31.53 -20.66 24.54
C LYS A 255 32.87 -21.36 24.71
N ASP A 256 33.61 -21.56 23.63
CA ASP A 256 34.88 -22.28 23.67
C ASP A 256 36.02 -21.36 24.12
N PHE A 257 35.95 -20.07 23.78
CA PHE A 257 36.94 -19.06 24.14
C PHE A 257 36.51 -18.12 25.28
N GLU A 258 35.23 -18.12 25.65
CA GLU A 258 34.62 -17.21 26.65
C GLU A 258 34.77 -15.72 26.30
N GLU A 259 34.96 -15.41 25.02
CA GLU A 259 35.10 -14.06 24.45
C GLU A 259 33.96 -13.79 23.46
N PRO A 260 33.66 -12.52 23.12
CA PRO A 260 32.74 -12.21 22.02
C PRO A 260 33.14 -12.94 20.74
N TYR A 261 32.17 -13.37 19.95
CA TYR A 261 32.42 -13.67 18.54
C TYR A 261 33.05 -12.45 17.87
N LEU A 262 33.81 -12.66 16.80
CA LEU A 262 34.41 -11.63 15.97
C LEU A 262 33.46 -11.22 14.85
N ASN A 263 33.60 -9.99 14.38
CA ASN A 263 32.86 -9.48 13.24
C ASN A 263 33.60 -9.81 11.94
N GLU A 264 33.10 -10.79 11.17
CA GLU A 264 33.75 -11.21 9.93
C GLU A 264 33.62 -10.21 8.78
N ALA A 265 32.70 -9.25 8.89
CA ALA A 265 32.55 -8.18 7.90
C ALA A 265 33.65 -7.10 8.01
N ASP A 266 34.36 -7.07 9.14
CA ASP A 266 35.59 -6.30 9.32
C ASP A 266 36.78 -7.25 9.21
N LEU A 267 37.47 -7.22 8.06
CA LEU A 267 38.58 -8.15 7.79
C LEU A 267 39.77 -7.98 8.75
N ASP A 268 39.84 -6.87 9.48
CA ASP A 268 40.90 -6.58 10.46
C ASP A 268 40.47 -6.92 11.91
N ALA A 269 39.26 -7.45 12.14
CA ALA A 269 38.71 -7.77 13.46
C ALA A 269 39.31 -9.02 14.14
N GLU A 270 40.59 -9.32 13.93
CA GLU A 270 41.23 -10.56 14.42
C GLU A 270 41.42 -10.60 15.94
N GLU A 271 41.45 -9.44 16.61
CA GLU A 271 41.77 -9.30 18.04
C GLU A 271 40.56 -8.90 18.91
N GLY A 272 39.39 -8.74 18.32
CA GLY A 272 38.16 -8.41 19.04
C GLY A 272 37.06 -7.82 18.18
N TRP A 273 35.88 -7.61 18.77
CA TRP A 273 34.73 -7.04 18.09
C TRP A 273 34.98 -5.61 17.63
N SER A 274 34.97 -5.40 16.31
CA SER A 274 35.12 -4.09 15.67
C SER A 274 34.22 -3.95 14.44
N TYR A 275 34.21 -2.74 13.90
CA TYR A 275 33.48 -2.37 12.70
C TYR A 275 34.43 -1.76 11.69
N TYR A 276 34.14 -1.97 10.41
CA TYR A 276 34.68 -1.19 9.31
C TYR A 276 33.55 -0.35 8.67
N PRO A 277 33.25 0.85 9.19
CA PRO A 277 32.12 1.65 8.72
C PRO A 277 32.35 2.13 7.29
N VAL A 278 31.35 1.94 6.43
CA VAL A 278 31.37 2.39 5.03
C VAL A 278 30.26 3.41 4.80
N ILE A 279 30.54 4.46 4.02
CA ILE A 279 29.51 5.38 3.56
C ILE A 279 28.87 4.81 2.31
N VAL A 280 27.56 4.59 2.34
CA VAL A 280 26.74 4.21 1.18
C VAL A 280 25.79 5.36 0.82
N GLU A 281 25.49 5.53 -0.46
CA GLU A 281 24.64 6.65 -0.91
C GLU A 281 23.15 6.38 -0.59
N TYR A 282 22.72 5.14 -0.74
CA TYR A 282 21.38 4.66 -0.41
C TYR A 282 21.43 3.27 0.23
N VAL A 283 20.37 2.90 0.93
CA VAL A 283 20.21 1.56 1.51
C VAL A 283 19.50 0.67 0.51
N ASN A 284 20.28 -0.04 -0.31
CA ASN A 284 19.79 -1.03 -1.27
C ASN A 284 20.85 -2.12 -1.49
N GLN A 285 21.18 -2.86 -0.43
CA GLN A 285 22.22 -3.88 -0.49
C GLN A 285 21.65 -5.29 -0.62
N ASN A 286 22.30 -6.12 -1.42
CA ASN A 286 21.91 -7.50 -1.69
C ASN A 286 23.15 -8.39 -1.79
N GLN A 287 23.08 -9.60 -1.21
CA GLN A 287 24.14 -10.61 -1.33
C GLN A 287 24.41 -11.06 -2.78
N ASN A 288 23.46 -10.84 -3.69
CA ASN A 288 23.54 -11.21 -5.11
C ASN A 288 23.82 -10.02 -6.05
N ALA A 289 24.25 -8.87 -5.52
CA ALA A 289 24.47 -7.63 -6.28
C ALA A 289 25.74 -7.61 -7.17
N TYR A 290 26.29 -8.77 -7.53
CA TYR A 290 27.46 -8.88 -8.40
C TYR A 290 27.12 -8.55 -9.86
N GLU A 291 28.13 -8.30 -10.72
CA GLU A 291 27.93 -8.01 -12.14
C GLU A 291 27.14 -9.14 -12.84
N GLY A 292 25.91 -8.84 -13.28
CA GLY A 292 25.00 -9.82 -13.89
C GLY A 292 24.08 -10.55 -12.91
N GLY A 293 24.08 -10.15 -11.63
CA GLY A 293 23.12 -10.57 -10.61
C GLY A 293 21.70 -10.07 -10.89
N VAL A 294 20.73 -10.67 -10.20
CA VAL A 294 19.31 -10.28 -10.29
C VAL A 294 19.02 -9.24 -9.21
N GLU A 295 18.59 -8.05 -9.60
CA GLU A 295 18.12 -7.02 -8.68
C GLU A 295 16.76 -7.41 -8.09
N ASN A 296 16.52 -7.10 -6.80
CA ASN A 296 15.29 -7.47 -6.11
C ASN A 296 14.63 -6.26 -5.43
N GLY A 297 13.31 -6.31 -5.29
CA GLY A 297 12.56 -5.29 -4.55
C GLY A 297 12.15 -4.07 -5.39
N ASN A 298 11.94 -2.95 -4.71
CA ASN A 298 11.37 -1.74 -5.32
C ASN A 298 12.43 -0.76 -5.87
N PHE A 299 13.68 -0.90 -5.45
CA PHE A 299 14.81 -0.08 -5.87
C PHE A 299 15.68 -0.92 -6.81
N THR A 300 15.87 -0.46 -8.04
CA THR A 300 16.63 -1.17 -9.07
C THR A 300 17.36 -0.20 -9.99
N SER A 301 18.24 -0.71 -10.84
CA SER A 301 18.87 0.08 -11.91
C SER A 301 17.82 0.82 -12.78
N ALA A 302 16.63 0.25 -12.94
CA ALA A 302 15.56 0.83 -13.75
C ALA A 302 15.02 2.15 -13.20
N ASN A 303 15.09 2.37 -11.89
CA ASN A 303 14.69 3.63 -11.25
C ASN A 303 15.86 4.40 -10.62
N GLY A 304 17.09 4.03 -10.96
CA GLY A 304 18.32 4.75 -10.59
C GLY A 304 18.93 4.32 -9.26
N TYR A 305 18.50 3.20 -8.68
CA TYR A 305 18.98 2.68 -7.40
C TYR A 305 19.38 1.21 -7.57
N PRO A 306 20.51 0.91 -8.25
CA PRO A 306 20.96 -0.47 -8.43
C PRO A 306 21.20 -1.17 -7.09
N ASP A 307 21.08 -2.49 -7.07
CA ASP A 307 21.50 -3.28 -5.92
C ASP A 307 23.02 -3.14 -5.74
N GLU A 308 23.46 -2.97 -4.49
CA GLU A 308 24.88 -2.91 -4.11
C GLU A 308 25.28 -4.13 -3.30
N GLU A 309 26.55 -4.54 -3.41
CA GLU A 309 27.07 -5.60 -2.54
C GLU A 309 27.02 -5.15 -1.09
N ILE A 310 26.70 -6.08 -0.18
CA ILE A 310 26.69 -5.79 1.25
C ILE A 310 28.16 -5.56 1.69
N PRO A 311 28.50 -4.40 2.28
CA PRO A 311 29.88 -4.10 2.66
C PRO A 311 30.50 -5.17 3.56
N GLY A 312 31.66 -5.69 3.16
CA GLY A 312 32.40 -6.69 3.94
C GLY A 312 31.86 -8.12 3.85
N ILE A 313 30.85 -8.38 3.01
CA ILE A 313 30.26 -9.71 2.83
C ILE A 313 30.61 -10.27 1.44
N PRO A 314 31.02 -11.54 1.33
CA PRO A 314 31.25 -12.47 2.43
C PRO A 314 32.49 -12.11 3.25
N GLY A 315 32.46 -12.43 4.55
CA GLY A 315 33.61 -12.34 5.44
C GLY A 315 34.58 -13.52 5.27
N TRP A 316 35.38 -13.82 6.30
CA TRP A 316 36.49 -14.79 6.21
C TRP A 316 36.13 -16.22 5.80
N TYR A 317 34.89 -16.67 6.08
CA TYR A 317 34.46 -18.05 5.81
C TYR A 317 33.58 -18.21 4.56
N ASP A 318 33.61 -17.25 3.63
CA ASP A 318 32.85 -17.26 2.37
C ASP A 318 31.32 -17.45 2.59
N SER A 319 30.81 -17.07 3.76
CA SER A 319 29.39 -17.18 4.10
C SER A 319 28.63 -15.94 3.68
N THR A 320 27.40 -16.12 3.23
CA THR A 320 26.46 -15.03 2.94
C THR A 320 25.33 -14.94 3.97
N ASP A 321 25.45 -15.69 5.08
CA ASP A 321 24.46 -15.74 6.16
C ASP A 321 25.00 -15.09 7.44
N GLY A 322 24.12 -14.93 8.43
CA GLY A 322 24.47 -14.41 9.75
C GLY A 322 24.79 -12.92 9.76
N ILE A 323 24.20 -12.16 8.84
CA ILE A 323 24.47 -10.74 8.63
C ILE A 323 23.50 -9.88 9.47
N ALA A 324 24.03 -8.86 10.13
CA ALA A 324 23.24 -7.79 10.72
C ALA A 324 23.84 -6.43 10.34
N GLY A 325 23.02 -5.53 9.80
CA GLY A 325 23.43 -4.19 9.39
C GLY A 325 22.73 -3.09 10.16
N GLU A 326 23.48 -2.07 10.55
CA GLU A 326 22.97 -0.79 11.05
C GLU A 326 23.29 0.30 10.03
N TYR A 327 22.30 1.14 9.73
CA TYR A 327 22.44 2.27 8.81
C TYR A 327 22.08 3.55 9.55
N LEU A 328 23.05 4.45 9.71
CA LEU A 328 22.91 5.70 10.44
C LEU A 328 23.00 6.89 9.48
N THR A 329 22.08 7.85 9.62
CA THR A 329 22.13 9.10 8.84
C THR A 329 21.53 10.26 9.62
N LEU A 330 21.86 11.49 9.19
CA LEU A 330 21.21 12.71 9.62
C LEU A 330 20.17 13.12 8.58
N LEU A 331 18.93 13.32 9.02
CA LEU A 331 17.86 13.75 8.13
C LEU A 331 17.74 15.28 8.13
N GLN A 332 17.76 15.88 6.94
CA GLN A 332 17.30 17.24 6.76
C GLN A 332 15.79 17.23 6.49
N LEU A 333 15.01 17.65 7.48
CA LEU A 333 13.55 17.71 7.40
C LEU A 333 13.07 19.17 7.50
N ASP A 334 12.19 19.56 6.59
CA ASP A 334 11.38 20.78 6.77
C ASP A 334 10.24 20.50 7.76
N ALA A 335 9.55 21.56 8.21
CA ALA A 335 8.36 21.36 9.03
C ALA A 335 7.27 20.62 8.23
N GLY A 336 6.88 19.43 8.67
CA GLY A 336 5.87 18.64 7.99
C GLY A 336 5.76 17.20 8.50
N ALA A 337 4.89 16.44 7.84
CA ALA A 337 4.75 15.00 8.06
C ALA A 337 5.54 14.26 6.97
N TYR A 338 6.33 13.27 7.38
CA TYR A 338 7.13 12.43 6.50
C TYR A 338 6.74 10.98 6.71
N THR A 339 6.71 10.22 5.61
CA THR A 339 6.58 8.77 5.63
C THR A 339 7.90 8.20 5.15
N LEU A 340 8.58 7.46 6.03
CA LEU A 340 9.77 6.68 5.69
C LEU A 340 9.34 5.22 5.60
N GLY A 341 9.73 4.56 4.51
CA GLY A 341 9.40 3.16 4.26
C GLY A 341 10.66 2.32 4.16
N VAL A 342 10.60 1.10 4.69
CA VAL A 342 11.60 0.05 4.47
C VAL A 342 10.87 -1.11 3.83
N ASN A 343 11.42 -1.63 2.74
CA ASN A 343 10.99 -2.88 2.13
C ASN A 343 12.10 -3.90 2.34
N SER A 344 11.88 -4.83 3.27
CA SER A 344 12.84 -5.87 3.64
C SER A 344 12.06 -7.13 3.94
N ASP A 345 12.57 -8.26 3.45
CA ASP A 345 12.14 -9.62 3.81
C ASP A 345 12.69 -10.07 5.17
N ASP A 346 13.64 -9.31 5.72
CA ASP A 346 14.22 -9.47 7.04
C ASP A 346 13.59 -8.57 8.12
N GLY A 347 13.89 -8.89 9.37
CA GLY A 347 13.42 -8.24 10.56
C GLY A 347 14.15 -6.92 10.77
N PHE A 348 13.48 -5.82 10.47
CA PHE A 348 14.05 -4.49 10.61
C PHE A 348 13.53 -3.75 11.84
N ARG A 349 14.27 -2.70 12.24
CA ARG A 349 13.83 -1.70 13.21
C ARG A 349 14.32 -0.33 12.73
N ALA A 350 13.43 0.64 12.67
CA ALA A 350 13.77 2.03 12.41
C ALA A 350 13.55 2.86 13.67
N THR A 351 14.49 3.74 13.98
CA THR A 351 14.37 4.69 15.10
C THR A 351 14.84 6.06 14.67
N ILE A 352 14.31 7.10 15.31
CA ILE A 352 14.70 8.49 15.14
C ILE A 352 14.74 9.14 16.52
N GLY A 353 15.78 9.92 16.80
CA GLY A 353 15.99 10.56 18.10
C GLY A 353 17.44 10.92 18.32
#